data_AF-A0A529NGB9-F1
#
_entry.id   AF-A0A529NGB9-F1
#
_cell.length_a   1.000
_cell.length_b   1.000
_cell.length_c   1.000
_cell.angle_alpha   90.00
_cell.angle_beta   90.00
_cell.angle_gamma   90.00
#
_symmetry.space_group_name_H-M   'P 1'
#
loop_
_entity.id
_entity.type
_entity.pdbx_description
1 polymer ?
#
loop_
_entity_poly.entity_id
_entity_poly.type
_entity_poly.pdbx_seq_one_letter_code
_entity_poly.pdbx_strand_id
1 'polypeptide(L)'
;MRREAPKSVADYTPLFFPGLMLIIFFVVPFSTMIAVSFFKRNPSGFYTPDFVIDNYARFLSVFFGGVLGFSLMLAVLVAVCCVAIGFPFTYLLTRRPRRVQTLWLVGLLSVLSLSEVI
;
A
#
# COMPACT_ATOMS: atom_id res chain seq x y z
N MET A 1 17.38 -28.90 -5.33
CA MET A 1 17.97 -28.41 -4.06
C MET A 1 16.84 -28.27 -3.05
N ARG A 2 16.75 -29.15 -2.05
CA ARG A 2 15.74 -29.05 -0.98
C ARG A 2 16.16 -27.87 -0.08
N ARG A 3 15.31 -26.84 0.04
CA ARG A 3 15.50 -25.78 1.03
C ARG A 3 15.28 -26.39 2.41
N GLU A 4 16.36 -26.62 3.16
CA GLU A 4 16.26 -27.03 4.56
C GLU A 4 15.66 -25.88 5.38
N ALA A 5 14.74 -26.19 6.29
CA ALA A 5 14.13 -25.17 7.14
C ALA A 5 15.20 -24.60 8.09
N PRO A 6 15.28 -23.27 8.28
CA PRO A 6 16.27 -22.64 9.16
C PRO A 6 16.11 -23.17 10.58
N LYS A 7 17.22 -23.60 11.20
CA LYS A 7 17.22 -24.26 12.52
C LYS A 7 17.80 -23.36 13.62
N SER A 8 18.46 -22.25 13.27
CA SER A 8 19.12 -21.35 14.22
C SER A 8 18.82 -19.88 13.93
N VAL A 9 18.81 -19.06 14.99
CA VAL A 9 18.69 -17.59 14.90
C VAL A 9 19.82 -16.99 14.03
N ALA A 10 20.96 -17.67 13.95
CA ALA A 10 22.09 -17.32 13.09
C ALA A 10 21.77 -17.40 11.58
N ASP A 11 20.82 -18.24 11.16
CA ASP A 11 20.41 -18.36 9.75
C ASP A 11 19.60 -17.13 9.26
N TYR A 12 19.10 -16.31 10.20
CA TYR A 12 18.39 -15.06 9.91
C TYR A 12 19.32 -13.84 9.86
N THR A 13 20.62 -14.01 10.08
CA THR A 13 21.60 -12.92 9.95
C THR A 13 21.54 -12.17 8.61
N PRO A 14 21.23 -12.80 7.45
CA PRO A 14 21.07 -12.07 6.19
C PRO A 14 19.79 -11.22 6.14
N LEU A 15 18.77 -11.54 6.94
CA LEU A 15 17.54 -10.76 7.05
C LEU A 15 17.69 -9.56 7.99
N PHE A 16 18.72 -9.53 8.82
CA PHE A 16 18.93 -8.44 9.78
C PHE A 16 19.13 -7.10 9.07
N PHE A 17 19.96 -7.07 8.03
CA PHE A 17 20.22 -5.86 7.25
C PHE A 17 18.95 -5.27 6.59
N PRO A 18 18.17 -6.01 5.77
CA PRO A 18 16.94 -5.47 5.18
C PRO A 18 15.88 -5.17 6.25
N GLY A 19 15.79 -5.96 7.32
CA GLY A 19 14.88 -5.68 8.45
C GLY A 19 15.20 -4.35 9.13
N LEU A 20 16.48 -4.09 9.40
CA LEU A 20 16.95 -2.84 9.99
C LEU A 20 16.70 -1.65 9.05
N MET A 21 16.94 -1.81 7.74
CA MET A 21 16.62 -0.77 6.75
C MET A 21 15.13 -0.43 6.73
N LEU A 22 14.23 -1.44 6.75
CA LEU A 22 12.79 -1.20 6.84
C LEU A 22 12.41 -0.46 8.12
N ILE A 23 13.02 -0.80 9.26
CA ILE A 23 12.76 -0.08 10.51
C ILE A 23 13.15 1.40 10.37
N ILE A 24 14.36 1.69 9.90
CA ILE A 24 14.87 3.06 9.80
C ILE A 24 14.09 3.89 8.77
N PHE A 25 13.84 3.35 7.58
CA PHE A 25 13.31 4.13 6.47
C PHE A 25 11.80 4.06 6.31
N PHE A 26 11.13 3.12 6.97
CA PHE A 26 9.67 3.00 6.91
C PHE A 26 9.04 3.15 8.29
N VAL A 27 9.45 2.35 9.28
CA VAL A 27 8.80 2.34 10.59
C VAL A 27 9.03 3.65 11.35
N VAL A 28 10.26 4.17 11.38
CA VAL A 28 10.58 5.43 12.06
C VAL A 28 9.78 6.61 11.47
N PRO A 29 9.81 6.92 10.16
CA PRO A 29 9.04 8.05 9.62
C PRO A 29 7.52 7.84 9.71
N PHE A 30 7.04 6.60 9.62
CA PHE A 30 5.63 6.31 9.84
C PHE A 30 5.23 6.57 11.30
N SER A 31 6.08 6.20 12.24
CA SER A 31 5.88 6.43 13.67
C SER A 31 5.91 7.92 14.02
N THR A 32 6.77 8.72 13.37
CA THR A 32 6.76 10.18 13.56
C THR A 32 5.48 10.81 13.01
N MET A 33 4.95 10.32 11.88
CA MET A 33 3.65 10.76 11.37
C MET A 33 2.52 10.49 12.38
N ILE A 34 2.51 9.31 13.01
CA ILE A 34 1.55 8.96 14.06
C ILE A 34 1.75 9.84 15.30
N ALA A 35 2.98 10.08 15.74
CA ALA A 35 3.24 10.94 16.89
C ALA A 35 2.70 12.37 16.66
N VAL A 36 2.98 12.93 15.47
CA VAL A 36 2.52 14.27 15.08
C VAL A 36 0.99 14.35 14.96
N SER A 37 0.29 13.25 14.65
CA SER A 37 -1.18 13.28 14.60
C SER A 37 -1.85 13.48 15.96
N PHE A 38 -1.13 13.21 17.06
CA PHE A 38 -1.60 13.54 18.42
C PHE A 38 -1.20 14.95 18.88
N PHE A 39 -0.24 15.59 18.21
CA PHE A 39 0.26 16.91 18.62
C PHE A 39 -0.77 18.01 18.39
N LYS A 40 -0.79 18.99 19.30
CA LYS A 40 -1.68 20.14 19.18
C LYS A 40 -1.20 21.07 18.08
N ARG A 41 -2.08 21.32 17.11
CA ARG A 41 -1.80 22.24 16.00
C ARG A 41 -1.95 23.68 16.47
N ASN A 42 -0.83 24.41 16.55
CA ASN A 42 -0.84 25.84 16.87
C ASN A 42 -1.03 26.66 15.58
N PRO A 43 -2.09 27.49 15.46
CA PRO A 43 -2.36 28.29 14.25
C PRO A 43 -1.24 29.28 13.86
N SER A 44 -0.36 29.64 14.79
CA SER A 44 0.70 30.64 14.62
C SER A 44 2.13 30.10 14.81
N GLY A 45 2.35 28.78 14.88
CA GLY A 45 3.70 28.23 15.11
C GLY A 45 3.87 26.72 14.85
N PHE A 46 4.99 26.18 15.35
CA PHE A 46 5.35 24.75 15.31
C PHE A 46 4.44 23.90 16.19
N TYR A 47 4.31 22.60 15.88
CA TYR A 47 3.56 21.63 16.69
C TYR A 47 4.12 21.60 18.12
N THR A 48 3.24 21.78 19.10
CA THR A 48 3.61 21.59 20.51
C THR A 48 3.37 20.12 20.88
N PRO A 49 4.36 19.44 21.50
CA PRO A 49 4.17 18.09 22.01
C PRO A 49 3.09 18.12 23.10
N ASP A 50 1.91 17.63 22.74
CA ASP A 50 0.75 17.51 23.62
C ASP A 50 -0.03 16.28 23.12
N PHE A 51 -0.75 15.58 23.99
CA PHE A 51 -1.51 14.38 23.61
C PHE A 51 -2.98 14.74 23.47
N VAL A 52 -3.38 15.16 22.27
CA VAL A 52 -4.73 15.66 21.98
C VAL A 52 -5.43 14.76 20.98
N ILE A 53 -6.64 14.31 21.33
CA ILE A 53 -7.50 13.49 20.46
C ILE A 53 -8.44 14.35 19.62
N ASP A 54 -8.53 15.66 19.91
CA ASP A 54 -9.38 16.62 19.17
C ASP A 54 -9.07 16.66 17.67
N ASN A 55 -7.83 16.32 17.27
CA ASN A 55 -7.44 16.18 15.87
C ASN A 55 -8.30 15.14 15.11
N TYR A 56 -8.86 14.16 15.82
CA TYR A 56 -9.73 13.13 15.26
C TYR A 56 -11.22 13.47 15.32
N ALA A 57 -11.63 14.55 16.00
CA ALA A 57 -13.04 14.92 16.13
C ALA A 57 -13.71 15.13 14.76
N ARG A 58 -12.94 15.59 13.76
CA ARG A 58 -13.42 15.76 12.38
C ARG A 58 -13.77 14.42 11.70
N PHE A 59 -13.12 13.31 12.08
CA PHE A 59 -13.44 11.98 11.56
C PHE A 59 -14.84 11.51 11.98
N LEU A 60 -15.31 11.95 13.16
CA LEU A 60 -16.65 11.64 13.68
C LEU A 60 -17.75 12.53 13.10
N SER A 61 -17.40 13.50 12.26
CA SER A 61 -18.39 14.37 11.61
C SER A 61 -19.17 13.61 10.52
N VAL A 62 -20.47 13.89 10.41
CA VAL A 62 -21.36 13.28 9.40
C VAL A 62 -20.85 13.55 7.97
N PHE A 63 -20.28 14.73 7.74
CA PHE A 63 -19.67 15.09 6.46
C PHE A 63 -18.49 14.19 6.11
N PHE A 64 -17.56 13.97 7.06
CA PHE A 64 -16.41 13.11 6.83
C PHE A 64 -16.82 11.65 6.65
N GLY A 65 -17.77 11.16 7.45
CA GLY A 65 -18.34 9.83 7.29
C GLY A 65 -18.95 9.59 5.90
N GLY A 66 -19.65 10.59 5.35
CA GLY A 66 -20.19 10.53 3.98
C GLY A 66 -19.11 10.42 2.92
N VAL A 67 -18.07 11.26 3.00
CA VAL A 67 -16.94 11.21 2.04
C VAL A 67 -16.17 9.90 2.18
N LEU A 68 -15.86 9.47 3.40
CA LEU A 68 -15.16 8.21 3.66
C LEU A 68 -15.96 7.01 3.14
N GLY A 69 -17.27 6.97 3.42
CA GLY A 69 -18.18 5.94 2.93
C GLY A 69 -18.25 5.91 1.40
N PHE A 70 -18.32 7.08 0.76
CA PHE A 70 -18.27 7.18 -0.70
C PHE A 70 -16.94 6.66 -1.26
N SER A 71 -15.81 7.07 -0.70
CA SER A 71 -14.48 6.60 -1.12
C SER A 71 -14.32 5.09 -0.92
N LEU A 72 -14.80 4.54 0.20
CA LEU A 72 -14.76 3.10 0.47
C LEU A 72 -15.66 2.33 -0.50
N MET A 73 -16.89 2.77 -0.70
CA MET A 73 -17.82 2.17 -1.66
C MET A 73 -17.22 2.18 -3.07
N LEU A 74 -16.67 3.31 -3.50
CA LEU A 74 -16.03 3.45 -4.80
C LEU A 74 -14.81 2.52 -4.92
N ALA A 75 -13.94 2.48 -3.91
CA ALA A 75 -12.77 1.61 -3.90
C ALA A 75 -13.15 0.13 -3.99
N VAL A 76 -14.15 -0.31 -3.23
CA VAL A 76 -14.66 -1.70 -3.29
C VAL A 76 -15.28 -1.99 -4.65
N LEU A 77 -16.09 -1.09 -5.18
CA LEU A 77 -16.73 -1.25 -6.48
C LEU A 77 -15.68 -1.36 -7.59
N VAL A 78 -14.69 -0.47 -7.60
CA VAL A 78 -13.58 -0.51 -8.55
C VAL A 78 -12.78 -1.80 -8.39
N ALA A 79 -12.44 -2.21 -7.17
CA ALA A 79 -11.71 -3.46 -6.93
C ALA A 79 -12.48 -4.69 -7.46
N VAL A 80 -13.80 -4.75 -7.22
CA VAL A 80 -14.67 -5.81 -7.74
C VAL A 80 -14.70 -5.78 -9.27
N CYS A 81 -14.86 -4.62 -9.89
CA CYS A 81 -14.82 -4.49 -11.35
C CYS A 81 -13.47 -4.92 -11.94
N CYS A 82 -12.36 -4.49 -11.34
CA CYS A 82 -11.01 -4.87 -11.75
C CYS A 82 -10.81 -6.39 -11.68
N VAL A 83 -11.27 -7.05 -10.61
CA VAL A 83 -11.18 -8.51 -10.49
C VAL A 83 -12.11 -9.19 -11.49
N ALA A 84 -13.36 -8.72 -11.61
CA ALA A 84 -14.36 -9.28 -12.52
C ALA A 84 -13.93 -9.21 -13.99
N ILE A 85 -13.14 -8.22 -14.38
CA ILE A 85 -12.61 -8.07 -15.75
C ILE A 85 -11.23 -8.73 -15.90
N GLY A 86 -10.33 -8.49 -14.95
CA GLY A 86 -8.94 -8.97 -15.01
C GLY A 86 -8.84 -10.49 -14.86
N PHE A 87 -9.67 -11.11 -14.03
CA PHE A 87 -9.68 -12.55 -13.84
C PHE A 87 -10.06 -13.35 -15.10
N PRO A 88 -11.19 -13.09 -15.79
CA PRO A 88 -11.52 -13.82 -17.01
C PRO A 88 -10.51 -13.52 -18.14
N PHE A 89 -10.00 -12.29 -18.23
CA PHE A 89 -8.95 -11.94 -19.19
C PHE A 89 -7.69 -12.80 -18.99
N THR A 90 -7.16 -12.86 -17.76
CA THR A 90 -5.96 -13.65 -17.44
C THR A 90 -6.21 -15.15 -17.61
N TYR A 91 -7.39 -15.64 -17.23
CA TYR A 91 -7.79 -17.02 -17.44
C TYR A 91 -7.81 -17.42 -18.93
N LEU A 92 -8.40 -16.59 -19.79
CA LEU A 92 -8.40 -16.82 -21.23
C LEU A 92 -6.99 -16.75 -21.82
N LEU A 93 -6.15 -15.83 -21.32
CA LEU A 93 -4.77 -15.65 -21.78
C LEU A 93 -3.89 -16.88 -21.47
N THR A 94 -4.03 -17.48 -20.29
CA THR A 94 -3.26 -18.67 -19.89
C THR A 94 -3.57 -19.92 -20.72
N ARG A 95 -4.74 -19.95 -21.39
CA ARG A 95 -5.14 -21.05 -22.29
C ARG A 95 -4.65 -20.89 -23.73
N ARG A 96 -3.96 -19.80 -24.07
CA ARG A 96 -3.49 -19.48 -25.43
C ARG A 96 -2.02 -19.88 -25.64
N PRO A 97 -1.57 -20.05 -26.90
CA PRO A 97 -0.18 -20.37 -27.19
C PRO A 97 0.78 -19.27 -26.72
N ARG A 98 2.00 -19.67 -26.30
CA ARG A 98 3.03 -18.80 -25.72
C ARG A 98 3.28 -17.50 -26.49
N ARG A 99 3.27 -17.53 -27.82
CA ARG A 99 3.50 -16.33 -28.66
C ARG A 99 2.47 -15.22 -28.42
N VAL A 100 1.19 -15.58 -28.30
CA VAL A 100 0.10 -14.61 -28.05
C VAL A 100 0.18 -14.09 -26.62
N GLN A 101 0.50 -14.96 -25.66
CA GLN A 101 0.70 -14.57 -24.26
C GLN A 101 1.82 -13.53 -24.12
N THR A 102 2.98 -13.77 -24.73
CA THR A 102 4.11 -12.82 -24.68
C THR A 102 3.75 -11.46 -25.25
N LEU A 103 3.05 -11.40 -26.40
CA LEU A 103 2.63 -10.13 -27.00
C LEU A 103 1.70 -9.32 -26.09
N TRP A 104 0.70 -9.97 -25.49
CA TRP A 104 -0.21 -9.32 -24.54
C TRP A 104 0.48 -8.85 -23.27
N LEU A 105 1.38 -9.67 -22.70
CA LEU A 105 2.14 -9.29 -21.51
C LEU A 105 3.07 -8.11 -21.79
N VAL A 106 3.77 -8.11 -22.93
CA VAL A 106 4.61 -6.98 -23.34
C VAL A 106 3.78 -5.72 -23.50
N GLY A 107 2.64 -5.78 -24.20
CA GLY A 107 1.75 -4.64 -24.36
C GLY A 107 1.24 -4.07 -23.02
N LEU A 108 0.81 -4.94 -22.11
CA LEU A 108 0.36 -4.52 -20.77
C LEU A 108 1.48 -3.88 -19.95
N LEU A 109 2.67 -4.48 -19.94
CA LEU A 109 3.83 -3.92 -19.22
C LEU A 109 4.27 -2.59 -19.84
N SER A 110 4.26 -2.47 -21.17
CA SER A 110 4.59 -1.22 -21.85
C SER A 110 3.62 -0.09 -21.50
N VAL A 111 2.30 -0.37 -21.47
CA VAL A 111 1.30 0.63 -21.06
C VAL A 111 1.48 1.02 -19.59
N LEU A 112 1.70 0.03 -18.71
CA LEU A 112 1.93 0.30 -17.29
C LEU A 112 3.15 1.20 -17.07
N SER A 113 4.27 0.90 -17.73
CA SER A 113 5.48 1.74 -17.66
C SER A 113 5.25 3.14 -18.23
N LEU A 114 4.37 3.29 -19.22
CA LEU A 114 4.03 4.60 -19.79
C LEU A 114 3.17 5.42 -18.82
N SER A 115 2.25 4.79 -18.09
CA SER A 115 1.44 5.45 -17.05
C SER A 115 2.25 5.90 -15.84
N GLU A 116 3.37 5.24 -15.50
CA GLU A 116 4.23 5.66 -14.39
C GLU A 116 5.09 6.88 -14.73
N VAL A 117 5.29 7.17 -16.02
CA VAL A 117 6.14 8.27 -16.50
C VAL A 117 5.35 9.56 -16.76
N ILE A 118 4.03 9.47 -16.95
CA ILE A 118 3.12 10.61 -17.18
C ILE A 118 2.45 11.02 -15.87
#